data_AF-X8JKE9-F1
#
_entry.id   AF-X8JKE9-F1
#
_cell.length_a   1.000
_cell.length_b   1.000
_cell.length_c   1.000
_cell.angle_alpha   90.00
_cell.angle_beta   90.00
_cell.angle_gamma   90.00
#
_symmetry.space_group_name_H-M   'P 1'
#
loop_
_entity.id
_entity.type
_entity.pdbx_description
1 polymer ?
#
loop_
_entity_poly.entity_id
_entity_poly.type
_entity_poly.pdbx_seq_one_letter_code
_entity_poly.pdbx_strand_id
1 'polypeptide(L)'
;MSGNLSRSMRENYDTHGIDEYYKIVGSSYRNPHFPGIKQCINVFMTKWWQHEHQPSEKGVLICDLACGSGEVTVALQEWWSVCQNQSQPAPTMSNPIVPRPPVSRPVAASPRPAVSPPTPVARPAVSRSQLAAFARIDPTEPPLRIVATDPYTSDAYRARTGLPCIAISFHDVAVDGLPDASKALVSDQGEESTSETDEESENQAEAEHVSHPEDREPYDLVICSFALHLLTTPGSLYELLSTLSYGARWLVVLEPHKKPEIKDGWGWTLWDITTWQVAQGREGEFVKERVHCRVYKSTNW
;
A
#
# COMPACT_ATOMS: atom_id res chain seq x y z
N MET A 1 19.08 -19.53 4.00
CA MET A 1 18.12 -19.67 5.12
C MET A 1 17.06 -18.60 4.92
N SER A 2 15.79 -18.96 4.83
CA SER A 2 14.70 -18.02 4.53
C SER A 2 14.14 -17.41 5.81
N GLY A 3 13.92 -16.09 5.83
CA GLY A 3 12.94 -15.41 6.68
C GLY A 3 13.12 -15.54 8.19
N ASN A 4 13.71 -14.50 8.79
CA ASN A 4 13.89 -14.22 10.23
C ASN A 4 14.79 -15.22 11.00
N LEU A 5 15.78 -14.71 11.74
CA LEU A 5 16.73 -15.51 12.53
C LEU A 5 16.05 -16.16 13.77
N SER A 6 15.17 -15.42 14.45
CA SER A 6 14.25 -15.89 15.51
C SER A 6 12.78 -15.63 15.14
N ARG A 7 11.87 -16.33 15.84
CA ARG A 7 10.42 -16.05 15.82
C ARG A 7 10.07 -14.66 16.40
N SER A 8 10.92 -14.08 17.24
CA SER A 8 10.72 -12.77 17.84
C SER A 8 11.58 -11.70 17.17
N MET A 9 10.96 -10.73 16.50
CA MET A 9 11.68 -9.60 15.90
C MET A 9 12.40 -8.74 16.94
N ARG A 10 11.83 -8.61 18.14
CA ARG A 10 12.47 -7.88 19.24
C ARG A 10 13.77 -8.56 19.65
N GLU A 11 13.76 -9.89 19.78
CA GLU A 11 14.95 -10.67 20.13
C GLU A 11 16.01 -10.57 19.04
N ASN A 12 15.61 -10.58 17.77
CA ASN A 12 16.53 -10.37 16.65
C ASN A 12 17.27 -9.03 16.76
N TYR A 13 16.54 -7.95 17.03
CA TYR A 13 17.13 -6.61 17.17
C TYR A 13 17.97 -6.47 18.43
N ASP A 14 17.53 -7.04 19.56
CA ASP A 14 18.27 -6.97 20.82
C ASP A 14 19.59 -7.77 20.76
N THR A 15 19.63 -8.85 19.96
CA THR A 15 20.81 -9.73 19.84
C THR A 15 21.85 -9.20 18.85
N HIS A 16 21.39 -8.74 17.68
CA HIS A 16 22.29 -8.39 16.57
C HIS A 16 22.37 -6.88 16.32
N GLY A 17 21.41 -6.10 16.84
CA GLY A 17 21.14 -4.76 16.32
C GLY A 17 20.34 -4.81 15.02
N ILE A 18 19.69 -3.71 14.69
CA ILE A 18 18.84 -3.60 13.49
C ILE A 18 19.69 -3.75 12.21
N ASP A 19 20.81 -3.03 12.13
CA ASP A 19 21.67 -3.03 10.94
C ASP A 19 22.22 -4.42 10.64
N GLU A 20 22.78 -5.10 11.65
CA GLU A 20 23.39 -6.41 11.46
C GLU A 20 22.34 -7.47 11.12
N TYR A 21 21.16 -7.39 11.73
CA TYR A 21 20.05 -8.27 11.39
C TYR A 21 19.73 -8.19 9.89
N TYR A 22 19.54 -6.97 9.38
CA TYR A 22 19.16 -6.79 7.97
C TYR A 22 20.31 -7.05 7.00
N LYS A 23 21.58 -6.86 7.38
CA LYS A 23 22.71 -7.33 6.57
C LYS A 23 22.69 -8.84 6.34
N ILE A 24 22.25 -9.60 7.34
CA ILE A 24 22.22 -11.07 7.27
C ILE A 24 21.02 -11.58 6.46
N VAL A 25 19.83 -11.00 6.68
CA VAL A 25 18.58 -11.54 6.10
C VAL A 25 17.94 -10.68 5.02
N GLY A 26 18.46 -9.49 4.75
CA GLY A 26 17.82 -8.45 3.93
C GLY A 26 17.37 -8.93 2.56
N SER A 27 18.22 -9.67 1.83
CA SER A 27 17.91 -10.22 0.51
C SER A 27 16.80 -11.29 0.50
N SER A 28 16.46 -11.85 1.66
CA SER A 28 15.40 -12.86 1.81
C SER A 28 14.29 -12.45 2.78
N TYR A 29 14.28 -11.19 3.20
CA TYR A 29 13.35 -10.68 4.19
C TYR A 29 11.90 -10.84 3.73
N ARG A 30 11.01 -11.20 4.66
CA ARG A 30 9.55 -11.26 4.44
C ARG A 30 8.86 -10.84 5.72
N ASN A 31 7.89 -9.93 5.62
CA ASN A 31 7.09 -9.55 6.76
C ASN A 31 5.95 -10.56 6.98
N PRO A 32 5.89 -11.25 8.14
CA PRO A 32 4.85 -12.25 8.42
C PRO A 32 3.44 -11.64 8.56
N HIS A 33 3.33 -10.31 8.66
CA HIS A 33 2.06 -9.58 8.77
C HIS A 33 1.51 -9.09 7.43
N PHE A 34 2.07 -9.57 6.30
CA PHE A 34 1.58 -9.21 4.96
C PHE A 34 0.06 -9.34 4.79
N PRO A 35 -0.62 -10.40 5.26
CA PRO A 35 -2.08 -10.49 5.19
C PRO A 35 -2.83 -9.31 5.85
N GLY A 36 -2.37 -8.84 7.01
CA GLY A 36 -2.92 -7.66 7.69
C GLY A 36 -2.60 -6.35 6.97
N ILE A 37 -1.36 -6.19 6.49
CA ILE A 37 -0.93 -5.04 5.67
C ILE A 37 -1.84 -4.92 4.44
N LYS A 38 -2.03 -6.03 3.71
CA LYS A 38 -2.90 -6.09 2.53
C LYS A 38 -4.32 -5.66 2.85
N GLN A 39 -4.91 -6.12 3.95
CA GLN A 39 -6.26 -5.70 4.35
C GLN A 39 -6.33 -4.20 4.69
N CYS A 40 -5.33 -3.67 5.40
CA CYS A 40 -5.26 -2.24 5.70
C CYS A 40 -5.16 -1.39 4.43
N ILE A 41 -4.28 -1.76 3.49
CA ILE A 41 -4.13 -1.06 2.20
C ILE A 41 -5.44 -1.10 1.41
N ASN A 42 -6.09 -2.26 1.30
CA ASN A 42 -7.36 -2.37 0.57
C ASN A 42 -8.46 -1.46 1.15
N VAL A 43 -8.60 -1.44 2.48
CA VAL A 43 -9.59 -0.58 3.17
C VAL A 43 -9.26 0.89 2.96
N PHE A 44 -8.01 1.27 3.20
CA PHE A 44 -7.57 2.66 3.07
C PHE A 44 -7.68 3.17 1.63
N MET A 45 -7.08 2.48 0.65
CA MET A 45 -7.06 2.92 -0.73
C MET A 45 -8.47 3.03 -1.33
N THR A 46 -9.38 2.12 -0.96
CA THR A 46 -10.78 2.22 -1.39
C THR A 46 -11.43 3.50 -0.87
N LYS A 47 -11.19 3.88 0.39
CA LYS A 47 -11.73 5.11 0.99
C LYS A 47 -11.07 6.35 0.42
N TRP A 48 -9.74 6.37 0.36
CA TRP A 48 -8.99 7.49 -0.18
C TRP A 48 -9.36 7.77 -1.64
N TRP A 49 -9.51 6.73 -2.47
CA TRP A 49 -9.93 6.87 -3.85
C TRP A 49 -11.35 7.45 -3.98
N GLN A 50 -12.27 7.11 -3.07
CA GLN A 50 -13.64 7.62 -3.11
C GLN A 50 -13.74 9.09 -2.70
N HIS A 51 -12.82 9.57 -1.86
CA HIS A 51 -12.97 10.86 -1.19
C HIS A 51 -11.95 11.92 -1.60
N GLU A 52 -10.73 11.54 -2.00
CA GLU A 52 -9.65 12.50 -2.29
C GLU A 52 -9.11 12.40 -3.71
N HIS A 53 -9.22 11.24 -4.35
CA HIS A 53 -8.68 11.07 -5.69
C HIS A 53 -9.35 12.06 -6.65
N GLN A 54 -8.50 12.75 -7.41
CA GLN A 54 -8.88 13.59 -8.53
C GLN A 54 -8.17 13.03 -9.77
N PRO A 55 -8.87 12.90 -10.91
CA PRO A 55 -8.25 12.45 -12.15
C PRO A 55 -7.03 13.30 -12.50
N SER A 56 -5.92 12.65 -12.82
CA SER A 56 -4.65 13.29 -13.15
C SER A 56 -4.01 12.59 -14.34
N GLU A 57 -3.47 13.37 -15.28
CA GLU A 57 -2.76 12.81 -16.45
C GLU A 57 -1.53 11.98 -16.04
N LYS A 58 -0.94 12.28 -14.88
CA LYS A 58 0.22 11.55 -14.37
C LYS A 58 -0.15 10.36 -13.47
N GLY A 59 -1.41 10.25 -13.04
CA GLY A 59 -1.82 9.29 -12.02
C GLY A 59 -1.35 9.65 -10.61
N VAL A 60 -1.54 8.71 -9.67
CA VAL A 60 -1.24 8.89 -8.24
C VAL A 60 0.21 8.51 -7.94
N LEU A 61 0.94 9.42 -7.29
CA LEU A 61 2.33 9.23 -6.91
C LEU A 61 2.45 8.75 -5.44
N ILE A 62 3.06 7.59 -5.25
CA ILE A 62 3.16 6.89 -3.96
C ILE A 62 4.62 6.59 -3.62
N CYS A 63 5.03 6.90 -2.40
CA CYS A 63 6.28 6.43 -1.81
C CYS A 63 6.00 5.24 -0.88
N ASP A 64 6.56 4.07 -1.18
CA ASP A 64 6.68 2.93 -0.28
C ASP A 64 7.99 3.11 0.53
N LEU A 65 7.87 3.76 1.69
CA LEU A 65 9.00 4.18 2.53
C LEU A 65 9.39 3.07 3.50
N ALA A 66 10.67 2.69 3.49
CA ALA A 66 11.17 1.49 4.17
C ALA A 66 10.33 0.26 3.76
N CYS A 67 10.33 0.00 2.44
CA CYS A 67 9.38 -0.90 1.78
C CYS A 67 9.52 -2.37 2.18
N GLY A 68 10.58 -2.74 2.90
CA GLY A 68 10.88 -4.13 3.18
C GLY A 68 10.95 -4.92 1.87
N SER A 69 10.31 -6.10 1.83
CA SER A 69 10.27 -6.88 0.60
C SER A 69 9.16 -6.46 -0.37
N GLY A 70 8.48 -5.34 -0.14
CA GLY A 70 7.44 -4.78 -1.01
C GLY A 70 6.02 -5.20 -0.63
N GLU A 71 5.74 -5.48 0.64
CA GLU A 71 4.40 -5.81 1.12
C GLU A 71 3.34 -4.78 0.73
N VAL A 72 3.65 -3.50 0.89
CA VAL A 72 2.73 -2.40 0.53
C VAL A 72 2.60 -2.31 -0.99
N THR A 73 3.72 -2.28 -1.72
CA THR A 73 3.74 -2.27 -3.19
C THR A 73 2.87 -3.39 -3.78
N VAL A 74 3.05 -4.64 -3.34
CA VAL A 74 2.25 -5.77 -3.84
C VAL A 74 0.77 -5.57 -3.53
N ALA A 75 0.43 -5.12 -2.32
CA ALA A 75 -0.96 -4.87 -1.94
C ALA A 75 -1.61 -3.76 -2.79
N LEU A 76 -0.85 -2.72 -3.15
CA LEU A 76 -1.31 -1.64 -4.03
C LEU A 76 -1.55 -2.13 -5.46
N GLN A 77 -0.61 -2.89 -6.04
CA GLN A 77 -0.74 -3.48 -7.38
C GLN A 77 -1.95 -4.42 -7.48
N GLU A 78 -2.17 -5.25 -6.46
CA GLU A 78 -3.32 -6.15 -6.38
C GLU A 78 -4.63 -5.36 -6.25
N TRP A 79 -4.70 -4.37 -5.36
CA TRP A 79 -5.88 -3.51 -5.19
C TRP A 79 -6.22 -2.80 -6.51
N TRP A 80 -5.23 -2.21 -7.17
CA TRP A 80 -5.37 -1.55 -8.46
C TRP A 80 -5.96 -2.48 -9.53
N SER A 81 -5.38 -3.68 -9.67
CA SER A 81 -5.83 -4.69 -10.63
C SER A 81 -7.27 -5.14 -10.37
N VAL A 82 -7.65 -5.32 -9.09
CA VAL A 82 -9.01 -5.70 -8.70
C VAL A 82 -10.01 -4.59 -9.04
N CYS A 83 -9.65 -3.34 -8.80
CA CYS A 83 -10.49 -2.18 -9.09
C CYS A 83 -10.68 -1.93 -10.59
N GLN A 84 -9.63 -2.12 -11.41
CA GLN A 84 -9.75 -2.02 -12.88
C GLN A 84 -10.63 -3.13 -13.47
N ASN A 85 -10.48 -4.38 -12.99
CA ASN A 85 -11.26 -5.51 -13.51
C ASN A 85 -12.76 -5.42 -13.18
N GLN A 86 -13.13 -4.72 -12.10
CA GLN A 86 -14.53 -4.46 -11.77
C GLN A 86 -15.19 -3.37 -12.64
N SER A 87 -14.39 -2.55 -13.33
CA SER A 87 -14.87 -1.53 -14.25
C SER A 87 -15.19 -2.08 -15.64
N GLN A 88 -14.73 -3.28 -15.98
CA GLN A 88 -15.09 -3.96 -17.23
C GLN A 88 -16.55 -4.43 -17.16
N PRO A 89 -17.41 -4.12 -18.16
CA PRO A 89 -18.76 -4.64 -18.21
C PRO A 89 -18.70 -6.17 -18.25
N ALA A 90 -19.52 -6.84 -17.43
CA ALA A 90 -19.59 -8.29 -17.40
C ALA A 90 -19.78 -8.84 -18.83
N PRO A 91 -19.02 -9.87 -19.25
CA PRO A 91 -19.25 -10.49 -20.55
C PRO A 91 -20.71 -10.96 -20.58
N THR A 92 -21.47 -10.49 -21.56
CA THR A 92 -22.83 -10.96 -21.83
C THR A 92 -22.77 -12.45 -22.10
N MET A 93 -22.97 -13.26 -21.06
CA MET A 93 -23.19 -14.68 -21.23
C MET A 93 -24.57 -14.82 -21.88
N SER A 94 -24.57 -14.96 -23.20
CA SER A 94 -25.71 -15.50 -23.93
C SER A 94 -25.94 -16.91 -23.40
N ASN A 95 -26.87 -17.07 -22.48
CA ASN A 95 -27.34 -18.39 -22.05
C ASN A 95 -27.81 -19.14 -23.31
N PRO A 96 -27.23 -20.31 -23.65
CA PRO A 96 -27.84 -21.18 -24.65
C PRO A 96 -29.20 -21.61 -24.09
N ILE A 97 -30.27 -21.27 -24.82
CA ILE A 97 -31.60 -21.83 -24.56
C ILE A 97 -31.51 -23.32 -24.86
N VAL A 98 -31.29 -24.13 -23.82
CA VAL A 98 -31.41 -25.59 -23.92
C VAL A 98 -32.91 -25.92 -23.95
N PRO A 99 -33.45 -26.54 -25.01
CA PRO A 99 -34.83 -26.99 -25.02
C PRO A 99 -35.03 -28.08 -23.97
N ARG A 100 -35.88 -27.83 -22.99
CA ARG A 100 -36.28 -28.82 -21.98
C ARG A 100 -37.10 -29.93 -22.66
N PRO A 101 -36.77 -31.22 -22.51
CA PRO A 101 -37.61 -32.29 -23.05
C PRO A 101 -38.91 -32.42 -22.24
N PRO A 102 -40.03 -32.85 -22.86
CA PRO A 102 -41.30 -32.99 -22.19
C PRO A 102 -41.25 -34.18 -21.21
N VAL A 103 -41.51 -33.91 -19.93
CA VAL A 103 -41.63 -34.96 -18.90
C VAL A 103 -43.04 -35.52 -18.94
N SER A 104 -43.14 -36.83 -19.19
CA SER A 104 -44.36 -37.62 -19.17
C SER A 104 -45.00 -37.64 -17.77
N ARG A 105 -46.30 -37.33 -17.69
CA ARG A 105 -47.15 -37.51 -16.50
C ARG A 105 -47.30 -38.99 -16.16
N PRO A 106 -47.16 -39.41 -14.89
CA PRO A 106 -47.81 -40.61 -14.38
C PRO A 106 -49.12 -40.27 -13.65
N VAL A 107 -49.97 -41.28 -13.66
CA VAL A 107 -51.38 -41.31 -13.26
C VAL A 107 -51.54 -41.42 -11.74
N ALA A 108 -52.71 -40.95 -11.29
CA ALA A 108 -53.28 -40.85 -9.95
C ALA A 108 -52.95 -41.93 -8.90
N ALA A 109 -52.83 -41.49 -7.64
CA ALA A 109 -53.19 -42.28 -6.45
C ALA A 109 -53.68 -41.37 -5.29
N SER A 110 -54.91 -41.65 -4.85
CA SER A 110 -55.73 -41.37 -3.64
C SER A 110 -55.42 -40.22 -2.63
N PRO A 111 -56.48 -39.63 -2.02
CA PRO A 111 -56.36 -38.45 -1.16
C PRO A 111 -55.94 -38.78 0.28
N ARG A 112 -54.97 -38.03 0.83
CA ARG A 112 -54.70 -37.96 2.28
C ARG A 112 -55.22 -36.63 2.85
N PRO A 113 -55.58 -36.57 4.15
CA PRO A 113 -56.18 -35.39 4.77
C PRO A 113 -55.20 -34.21 4.80
N ALA A 114 -55.73 -33.02 4.55
CA ALA A 114 -55.00 -31.77 4.57
C ALA A 114 -54.50 -31.42 5.99
N VAL A 115 -53.18 -31.32 6.13
CA VAL A 115 -52.55 -30.61 7.26
C VAL A 115 -51.93 -29.35 6.69
N SER A 116 -52.50 -28.21 7.04
CA SER A 116 -52.00 -26.89 6.63
C SER A 116 -50.59 -26.67 7.20
N PRO A 117 -49.57 -26.33 6.39
CA PRO A 117 -48.31 -25.87 6.93
C PRO A 117 -48.47 -24.45 7.52
N PRO A 118 -47.77 -24.10 8.61
CA PRO A 118 -47.80 -22.76 9.15
C PRO A 118 -47.20 -21.77 8.14
N THR A 119 -47.90 -20.65 7.95
CA THR A 119 -47.44 -19.47 7.20
C THR A 119 -46.05 -19.06 7.68
N PRO A 120 -45.06 -18.86 6.78
CA PRO A 120 -43.78 -18.30 7.17
C PRO A 120 -44.01 -16.84 7.57
N VAL A 121 -43.79 -16.54 8.85
CA VAL A 121 -43.70 -15.17 9.37
C VAL A 121 -42.58 -14.47 8.61
N ALA A 122 -42.93 -13.38 7.91
CA ALA A 122 -41.96 -12.53 7.24
C ALA A 122 -40.95 -12.02 8.29
N ARG A 123 -39.72 -12.55 8.26
CA ARG A 123 -38.61 -11.93 8.98
C ARG A 123 -38.29 -10.62 8.25
N PRO A 124 -38.13 -9.50 8.96
CA PRO A 124 -37.65 -8.28 8.33
C PRO A 124 -36.31 -8.59 7.68
N ALA A 125 -36.19 -8.23 6.40
CA ALA A 125 -34.95 -8.32 5.67
C ALA A 125 -33.91 -7.49 6.42
N VAL A 126 -33.04 -8.17 7.17
CA VAL A 126 -31.81 -7.57 7.68
C VAL A 126 -31.05 -7.17 6.43
N SER A 127 -31.03 -5.86 6.16
CA SER A 127 -30.22 -5.24 5.12
C SER A 127 -28.84 -5.86 5.18
N ARG A 128 -28.53 -6.67 4.17
CA ARG A 128 -27.22 -7.27 4.00
C ARG A 128 -26.26 -6.09 3.90
N SER A 129 -25.52 -5.84 4.99
CA SER A 129 -24.50 -4.81 5.10
C SER A 129 -23.78 -4.71 3.76
N GLN A 130 -23.95 -3.57 3.11
CA GLN A 130 -23.40 -3.25 1.81
C GLN A 130 -21.89 -3.55 1.90
N LEU A 131 -21.46 -4.68 1.33
CA LEU A 131 -20.04 -4.98 1.18
C LEU A 131 -19.43 -3.73 0.54
N ALA A 132 -18.41 -3.14 1.17
CA ALA A 132 -17.76 -1.94 0.67
C ALA A 132 -17.44 -2.19 -0.81
N ALA A 133 -18.19 -1.53 -1.69
CA ALA A 133 -17.97 -1.66 -3.12
C ALA A 133 -16.57 -1.09 -3.36
N PHE A 134 -15.68 -1.91 -3.90
CA PHE A 134 -14.37 -1.42 -4.34
C PHE A 134 -14.58 -0.21 -5.24
N ALA A 135 -13.66 0.75 -5.17
CA ALA A 135 -13.67 1.87 -6.09
C ALA A 135 -13.58 1.34 -7.53
N ARG A 136 -14.39 1.89 -8.44
CA ARG A 136 -14.26 1.60 -9.88
C ARG A 136 -13.26 2.60 -10.45
N ILE A 137 -12.14 2.09 -10.95
CA ILE A 137 -11.09 2.89 -11.59
C ILE A 137 -11.39 2.93 -13.09
N ASP A 138 -11.40 4.12 -13.68
CA ASP A 138 -11.61 4.26 -15.12
C ASP A 138 -10.48 3.55 -15.88
N PRO A 139 -10.75 2.80 -16.96
CA PRO A 139 -9.70 2.17 -17.76
C PRO A 139 -8.68 3.15 -18.36
N THR A 140 -9.03 4.44 -18.48
CA THR A 140 -8.15 5.51 -18.95
C THR A 140 -7.30 6.12 -17.85
N GLU A 141 -7.56 5.79 -16.58
CA GLU A 141 -6.78 6.30 -15.45
C GLU A 141 -5.35 5.75 -15.50
N PRO A 142 -4.32 6.60 -15.41
CA PRO A 142 -2.93 6.15 -15.38
C PRO A 142 -2.64 5.26 -14.17
N PRO A 143 -1.75 4.26 -14.30
CA PRO A 143 -1.40 3.38 -13.20
C PRO A 143 -0.75 4.12 -12.03
N LEU A 144 -0.78 3.51 -10.84
CA LEU A 144 -0.06 4.02 -9.68
C LEU A 144 1.43 4.13 -9.98
N ARG A 145 2.01 5.30 -9.69
CA ARG A 145 3.45 5.54 -9.78
C ARG A 145 4.04 5.28 -8.40
N ILE A 146 4.71 4.14 -8.25
CA ILE A 146 5.26 3.70 -6.96
C ILE A 146 6.78 3.90 -6.98
N VAL A 147 7.28 4.70 -6.04
CA VAL A 147 8.70 4.83 -5.71
C VAL A 147 8.93 4.10 -4.40
N ALA A 148 9.84 3.14 -4.38
CA ALA A 148 10.18 2.39 -3.18
C ALA A 148 11.57 2.76 -2.67
N THR A 149 11.70 2.83 -1.34
CA THR A 149 12.94 3.16 -0.67
C THR A 149 13.16 2.20 0.48
N ASP A 150 14.36 1.63 0.60
CA ASP A 150 14.76 0.83 1.74
C ASP A 150 16.28 0.64 1.73
N PRO A 151 16.99 0.88 2.85
CA PRO A 151 18.45 0.80 2.88
C PRO A 151 19.00 -0.64 2.94
N TYR A 152 18.15 -1.65 3.17
CA TYR A 152 18.64 -3.02 3.42
C TYR A 152 17.98 -4.12 2.59
N THR A 153 16.77 -3.91 2.07
CA THR A 153 15.94 -4.98 1.50
C THR A 153 15.65 -4.82 0.01
N SER A 154 16.42 -3.96 -0.69
CA SER A 154 16.26 -3.67 -2.12
C SER A 154 16.27 -4.94 -3.00
N ASP A 155 17.14 -5.92 -2.70
CA ASP A 155 17.18 -7.21 -3.41
C ASP A 155 15.89 -8.02 -3.22
N ALA A 156 15.40 -8.10 -1.98
CA ALA A 156 14.18 -8.83 -1.65
C ALA A 156 12.94 -8.18 -2.26
N TYR A 157 12.93 -6.83 -2.31
CA TYR A 157 11.92 -6.03 -2.98
C TYR A 157 11.91 -6.31 -4.48
N ARG A 158 13.03 -6.09 -5.17
CA ARG A 158 13.15 -6.27 -6.63
C ARG A 158 12.78 -7.68 -7.05
N ALA A 159 13.24 -8.69 -6.31
CA ALA A 159 12.91 -10.09 -6.59
C ALA A 159 11.40 -10.40 -6.44
N ARG A 160 10.66 -9.66 -5.61
CA ARG A 160 9.23 -9.89 -5.37
C ARG A 160 8.32 -9.05 -6.25
N THR A 161 8.65 -7.78 -6.45
CA THR A 161 7.80 -6.79 -7.13
C THR A 161 8.17 -6.60 -8.59
N GLY A 162 9.42 -6.92 -8.97
CA GLY A 162 9.99 -6.57 -10.26
C GLY A 162 10.28 -5.08 -10.43
N LEU A 163 10.10 -4.26 -9.39
CA LEU A 163 10.31 -2.81 -9.43
C LEU A 163 11.66 -2.42 -8.78
N PRO A 164 12.25 -1.29 -9.17
CA PRO A 164 13.46 -0.76 -8.53
C PRO A 164 13.16 -0.32 -7.08
N CYS A 165 14.19 -0.37 -6.24
CA CYS A 165 14.15 0.12 -4.86
C CYS A 165 15.39 0.98 -4.63
N ILE A 166 15.19 2.21 -4.15
CA ILE A 166 16.27 3.15 -3.88
C ILE A 166 16.83 2.86 -2.48
N ALA A 167 18.13 2.59 -2.41
CA ALA A 167 18.81 2.31 -1.15
C ALA A 167 19.10 3.60 -0.36
N ILE A 168 18.09 4.14 0.31
CA ILE A 168 18.20 5.30 1.22
C ILE A 168 17.55 5.00 2.58
N SER A 169 18.12 5.57 3.63
CA SER A 169 17.66 5.42 5.01
C SER A 169 16.67 6.52 5.42
N PHE A 170 16.06 6.36 6.60
CA PHE A 170 15.27 7.44 7.19
C PHE A 170 16.08 8.71 7.46
N HIS A 171 17.39 8.58 7.75
CA HIS A 171 18.24 9.73 7.97
C HIS A 171 18.43 10.52 6.66
N ASP A 172 18.72 9.81 5.57
CA ASP A 172 18.87 10.43 4.24
C ASP A 172 17.58 11.12 3.82
N VAL A 173 16.41 10.50 4.02
CA VAL A 173 15.11 11.13 3.73
C VAL A 173 14.85 12.35 4.62
N ALA A 174 15.28 12.33 5.88
CA ALA A 174 15.12 13.48 6.78
C ALA A 174 15.98 14.67 6.35
N VAL A 175 17.18 14.41 5.81
CA VAL A 175 18.16 15.44 5.38
C VAL A 175 17.89 15.94 3.96
N ASP A 176 17.72 15.02 3.00
CA ASP A 176 17.67 15.31 1.56
C ASP A 176 16.24 15.32 0.98
N GLY A 177 15.25 14.95 1.78
CA GLY A 177 13.85 14.83 1.39
C GLY A 177 13.53 13.54 0.64
N LEU A 178 12.28 13.44 0.19
CA LEU A 178 11.84 12.29 -0.62
C LEU A 178 12.52 12.30 -2.01
N PRO A 179 12.75 11.10 -2.60
CA PRO A 179 13.32 10.99 -3.94
C PRO A 179 12.49 11.71 -5.00
N ASP A 180 13.17 12.25 -6.01
CA ASP A 180 12.51 12.79 -7.20
C ASP A 180 11.95 11.65 -8.05
N ALA A 181 10.62 11.57 -8.15
CA ALA A 181 9.91 10.53 -8.88
C ALA A 181 10.31 10.48 -10.37
N SER A 182 10.71 11.62 -10.95
CA SER A 182 11.13 11.71 -12.35
C SER A 182 12.42 10.95 -12.60
N LYS A 183 13.32 10.93 -11.62
CA LYS A 183 14.61 10.22 -11.70
C LYS A 183 14.46 8.77 -11.26
N ALA A 184 13.69 8.53 -10.19
CA ALA A 184 13.45 7.22 -9.60
C ALA A 184 12.79 6.22 -10.54
N LEU A 185 11.90 6.69 -11.43
CA LEU A 185 11.13 5.81 -12.33
C LEU A 185 11.86 5.52 -13.65
N VAL A 186 12.99 6.18 -13.94
CA VAL A 186 13.71 6.09 -15.24
C VAL A 186 14.96 5.21 -15.17
N SER A 187 15.53 4.98 -13.98
CA SER A 187 16.84 4.34 -13.78
C SER A 187 16.93 2.82 -14.08
N ASP A 188 16.04 2.25 -14.90
CA ASP A 188 16.03 0.80 -15.24
C ASP A 188 16.53 0.49 -16.67
N GLN A 189 17.17 1.44 -17.38
CA GLN A 189 17.88 1.13 -18.62
C GLN A 189 19.39 0.98 -18.38
N GLY A 190 19.78 -0.17 -17.86
CA GLY A 190 21.09 -0.80 -18.14
C GLY A 190 22.30 -0.35 -17.32
N GLU A 191 22.53 -1.02 -16.19
CA GLU A 191 23.89 -1.25 -15.69
C GLU A 191 24.23 -2.74 -15.86
N GLU A 192 24.65 -3.11 -17.07
CA GLU A 192 25.41 -4.34 -17.33
C GLU A 192 26.83 -3.96 -17.80
N SER A 193 27.78 -4.21 -16.92
CA SER A 193 29.18 -4.63 -17.15
C SER A 193 29.89 -4.17 -18.44
N THR A 194 30.92 -3.34 -18.32
CA THR A 194 32.17 -3.52 -19.08
C THR A 194 33.38 -3.08 -18.25
N SER A 195 34.33 -4.00 -18.14
CA SER A 195 35.67 -3.83 -17.62
C SER A 195 36.59 -3.11 -18.63
N GLU A 196 37.44 -2.22 -18.10
CA GLU A 196 38.77 -1.78 -18.59
C GLU A 196 38.90 -1.21 -20.00
N THR A 197 39.27 0.08 -20.14
CA THR A 197 40.63 0.53 -20.55
C THR A 197 40.73 2.06 -20.60
N ASP A 198 41.96 2.53 -20.40
CA ASP A 198 42.38 3.93 -20.28
C ASP A 198 42.21 4.82 -21.54
N GLU A 199 42.29 6.11 -21.25
CA GLU A 199 42.70 7.26 -22.09
C GLU A 199 41.61 8.14 -22.77
N GLU A 200 41.48 9.32 -22.16
CA GLU A 200 41.38 10.66 -22.76
C GLU A 200 40.40 10.90 -23.92
N SER A 201 39.28 11.56 -23.61
CA SER A 201 38.66 12.56 -24.51
C SER A 201 37.76 13.53 -23.74
N GLU A 202 38.32 14.71 -23.49
CA GLU A 202 37.72 16.06 -23.53
C GLU A 202 36.23 16.24 -23.20
N ASN A 203 35.99 16.76 -21.99
CA ASN A 203 35.01 17.79 -21.62
C ASN A 203 33.81 18.00 -22.57
N GLN A 204 32.74 17.25 -22.35
CA GLN A 204 31.40 17.82 -22.38
C GLN A 204 30.88 17.85 -20.95
N ALA A 205 30.87 19.05 -20.37
CA ALA A 205 30.17 19.32 -19.13
C ALA A 205 28.68 19.02 -19.37
N GLU A 206 28.25 17.84 -18.96
CA GLU A 206 26.85 17.57 -18.68
C GLU A 206 26.44 18.57 -17.62
N ALA A 207 25.69 19.59 -18.02
CA ALA A 207 25.02 20.47 -17.10
C ALA A 207 24.01 19.60 -16.34
N GLU A 208 24.41 19.08 -15.17
CA GLU A 208 23.48 18.57 -14.18
C GLU A 208 22.43 19.65 -13.97
N HIS A 209 21.23 19.42 -14.51
CA HIS A 209 20.08 20.24 -14.21
C HIS A 209 19.76 19.97 -12.74
N VAL A 210 20.39 20.74 -11.84
CA VAL A 210 20.15 20.67 -10.41
C VAL A 210 18.69 21.10 -10.23
N SER A 211 17.78 20.12 -10.16
CA SER A 211 16.39 20.36 -9.81
C SER A 211 16.38 20.93 -8.39
N HIS A 212 15.90 22.16 -8.23
CA HIS A 212 15.75 22.74 -6.91
C HIS A 212 14.74 21.89 -6.12
N PRO A 213 14.93 21.67 -4.81
CA PRO A 213 14.01 20.87 -3.99
C PRO A 213 12.55 21.34 -4.08
N GLU A 214 12.34 22.63 -4.34
CA GLU A 214 11.03 23.26 -4.51
C GLU A 214 10.30 22.88 -5.81
N ASP A 215 11.02 22.37 -6.81
CA ASP A 215 10.46 21.94 -8.09
C ASP A 215 10.02 20.46 -8.09
N ARG A 216 10.26 19.73 -6.99
CA ARG A 216 9.92 18.31 -6.90
C ARG A 216 8.42 18.12 -6.84
N GLU A 217 7.93 17.16 -7.62
CA GLU A 217 6.52 16.77 -7.56
C GLU A 217 6.21 16.19 -6.16
N PRO A 218 5.20 16.71 -5.46
CA PRO A 218 4.79 16.20 -4.15
C PRO A 218 4.23 14.78 -4.28
N TYR A 219 4.46 13.95 -3.28
CA TYR A 219 3.83 12.65 -3.18
C TYR A 219 2.37 12.78 -2.74
N ASP A 220 1.45 12.10 -3.42
CA ASP A 220 0.08 12.00 -2.93
C ASP A 220 0.03 11.19 -1.64
N LEU A 221 0.84 10.13 -1.57
CA LEU A 221 0.86 9.16 -0.48
C LEU A 221 2.31 8.78 -0.13
N VAL A 222 2.65 8.85 1.15
CA VAL A 222 3.78 8.13 1.74
C VAL A 222 3.22 7.03 2.64
N ILE A 223 3.66 5.80 2.43
CA ILE A 223 3.24 4.65 3.23
C ILE A 223 4.48 4.04 3.86
N CYS A 224 4.50 3.90 5.18
CA CYS A 224 5.58 3.27 5.92
C CYS A 224 5.02 2.09 6.73
N SER A 225 5.55 0.89 6.48
CA SER A 225 5.07 -0.33 7.13
C SER A 225 6.16 -1.02 7.94
N PHE A 226 5.89 -1.26 9.23
CA PHE A 226 6.75 -2.01 10.15
C PHE A 226 8.18 -1.48 10.29
N ALA A 227 8.39 -0.18 10.08
CA ALA A 227 9.71 0.42 10.10
C ALA A 227 9.78 1.74 10.89
N LEU A 228 8.71 2.52 10.97
CA LEU A 228 8.75 3.83 11.63
C LEU A 228 9.06 3.70 13.14
N HIS A 229 8.63 2.60 13.76
CA HIS A 229 8.97 2.30 15.16
C HIS A 229 10.45 2.03 15.44
N LEU A 230 11.28 1.84 14.41
CA LEU A 230 12.73 1.70 14.54
C LEU A 230 13.39 3.04 14.90
N LEU A 231 12.73 4.17 14.63
CA LEU A 231 13.14 5.50 15.10
C LEU A 231 12.78 5.66 16.57
N THR A 232 13.67 5.21 17.44
CA THR A 232 13.46 5.20 18.90
C THR A 232 13.66 6.57 19.54
N THR A 233 14.45 7.45 18.91
CA THR A 233 14.67 8.83 19.35
C THR A 233 13.58 9.78 18.85
N PRO A 234 12.94 10.57 19.74
CA PRO A 234 11.94 11.56 19.32
C PRO A 234 12.46 12.60 18.32
N GLY A 235 13.75 12.98 18.39
CA GLY A 235 14.37 13.94 17.48
C GLY A 235 14.43 13.42 16.05
N SER A 236 15.01 12.24 15.84
CA SER A 236 15.09 11.62 14.50
C SER A 236 13.70 11.33 13.91
N LEU A 237 12.73 10.96 14.75
CA LEU A 237 11.35 10.79 14.30
C LEU A 237 10.71 12.13 13.88
N TYR A 238 10.93 13.19 14.66
CA TYR A 238 10.44 14.53 14.33
C TYR A 238 11.05 15.06 13.03
N GLU A 239 12.37 14.94 12.85
CA GLU A 239 13.08 15.38 11.65
C GLU A 239 12.51 14.70 10.40
N LEU A 240 12.40 13.37 10.41
CA LEU A 240 11.79 12.63 9.31
C LEU A 240 10.35 13.10 9.03
N LEU A 241 9.49 13.12 10.06
CA LEU A 241 8.08 13.44 9.88
C LEU A 241 7.87 14.89 9.41
N SER A 242 8.67 15.83 9.92
CA SER A 242 8.64 17.21 9.46
C SER A 242 9.00 17.29 7.98
N THR A 243 10.09 16.65 7.55
CA THR A 243 10.50 16.62 6.13
C THR A 243 9.44 15.98 5.24
N LEU A 244 8.88 14.84 5.65
CA LEU A 244 7.81 14.18 4.90
C LEU A 244 6.57 15.06 4.75
N SER A 245 6.24 15.91 5.73
CA SER A 245 5.03 16.74 5.68
C SER A 245 5.08 17.81 4.57
N TYR A 246 6.28 18.25 4.18
CA TYR A 246 6.45 19.16 3.04
C TYR A 246 6.53 18.42 1.70
N GLY A 247 6.92 17.15 1.72
CA GLY A 247 7.05 16.33 0.51
C GLY A 247 5.83 15.49 0.15
N ALA A 248 4.82 15.39 1.03
CA ALA A 248 3.69 14.51 0.84
C ALA A 248 2.37 15.02 1.43
N ARG A 249 1.26 14.68 0.77
CA ARG A 249 -0.10 15.07 1.17
C ARG A 249 -0.67 14.18 2.27
N TRP A 250 -0.36 12.89 2.20
CA TRP A 250 -0.87 11.87 3.12
C TRP A 250 0.26 10.97 3.60
N LEU A 251 0.20 10.59 4.87
CA LEU A 251 1.08 9.60 5.49
C LEU A 251 0.25 8.45 6.05
N VAL A 252 0.59 7.22 5.67
CA VAL A 252 -0.03 6.00 6.18
C VAL A 252 1.02 5.20 6.95
N VAL A 253 0.73 4.94 8.22
CA VAL A 253 1.63 4.20 9.12
C VAL A 253 0.99 2.87 9.48
N LEU A 254 1.64 1.77 9.11
CA LEU A 254 1.22 0.40 9.40
C LEU A 254 2.18 -0.24 10.39
N GLU A 255 1.73 -0.53 11.61
CA GLU A 255 2.62 -0.99 12.70
C GLU A 255 2.03 -2.18 13.48
N PRO A 256 2.86 -3.04 14.11
CA PRO A 256 2.36 -4.13 14.95
C PRO A 256 1.77 -3.63 16.28
N HIS A 257 1.89 -2.33 16.56
CA HIS A 257 1.48 -1.70 17.80
C HIS A 257 1.24 -0.20 17.63
N LYS A 258 0.84 0.45 18.72
CA LYS A 258 0.47 1.87 18.76
C LYS A 258 1.64 2.85 18.63
N LYS A 259 2.88 2.38 18.69
CA LYS A 259 4.07 3.22 18.50
C LYS A 259 4.47 3.25 17.02
N PRO A 260 5.15 4.32 16.56
CA PRO A 260 5.41 5.55 17.31
C PRO A 260 4.18 6.46 17.43
N GLU A 261 4.20 7.34 18.43
CA GLU A 261 3.19 8.39 18.62
C GLU A 261 3.65 9.65 17.88
N ILE A 262 2.81 10.13 16.95
CA ILE A 262 3.03 11.38 16.22
C ILE A 262 2.29 12.50 16.96
N LYS A 263 3.02 13.55 17.33
CA LYS A 263 2.49 14.66 18.13
C LYS A 263 1.89 15.76 17.25
N ASP A 264 0.97 16.51 17.83
CA ASP A 264 0.45 17.73 17.21
C ASP A 264 1.60 18.71 16.90
N GLY A 265 1.49 19.41 15.77
CA GLY A 265 2.50 20.35 15.30
C GLY A 265 3.69 19.72 14.57
N TRP A 266 3.72 18.39 14.38
CA TRP A 266 4.77 17.70 13.61
C TRP A 266 4.48 17.65 12.09
N GLY A 267 3.58 18.50 11.60
CA GLY A 267 3.18 18.54 10.19
C GLY A 267 2.05 17.59 9.80
N TRP A 268 1.45 16.86 10.77
CA TRP A 268 0.49 15.79 10.49
C TRP A 268 -0.74 15.88 11.38
N THR A 269 -1.91 15.73 10.77
CA THR A 269 -3.19 15.61 11.48
C THR A 269 -3.75 14.20 11.31
N LEU A 270 -4.04 13.50 12.41
CA LEU A 270 -4.64 12.16 12.36
C LEU A 270 -6.04 12.22 11.72
N TRP A 271 -6.32 11.31 10.81
CA TRP A 271 -7.55 11.27 10.03
C TRP A 271 -8.37 10.00 10.30
N ASP A 272 -9.67 10.16 10.54
CA ASP A 272 -10.60 9.03 10.60
C ASP A 272 -11.14 8.73 9.20
N ILE A 273 -10.74 7.58 8.65
CA ILE A 273 -11.14 7.13 7.31
C ILE A 273 -12.59 6.61 7.25
N THR A 274 -13.23 6.39 8.40
CA THR A 274 -14.63 5.93 8.48
C THR A 274 -15.57 7.11 8.24
N THR A 275 -15.31 8.22 8.92
CA THR A 275 -16.09 9.47 8.84
C THR A 275 -15.52 10.45 7.82
N TRP A 276 -14.29 10.24 7.35
CA TRP A 276 -13.53 11.11 6.47
C TRP A 276 -13.32 12.53 7.03
N GLN A 277 -12.95 12.60 8.32
CA GLN A 277 -12.71 13.86 9.04
C GLN A 277 -11.47 13.77 9.93
N VAL A 278 -11.02 14.91 10.45
CA VAL A 278 -9.98 14.95 11.48
C VAL A 278 -10.40 14.11 12.68
N ALA A 279 -9.55 13.17 13.08
CA ALA A 279 -9.86 12.27 14.18
C ALA A 279 -9.86 13.01 15.53
N GLN A 280 -10.87 12.75 16.37
CA GLN A 280 -10.88 13.21 17.75
C GLN A 280 -10.26 12.14 18.65
N GLY A 281 -8.96 12.26 18.89
CA GLY A 281 -8.23 11.31 19.73
C GLY A 281 -7.96 9.98 19.03
N ARG A 282 -8.40 8.86 19.62
CA ARG A 282 -8.02 7.50 19.16
C ARG A 282 -8.90 6.91 18.07
N GLU A 283 -9.89 7.66 17.58
CA GLU A 283 -10.86 7.18 16.59
C GLU A 283 -10.29 7.06 15.17
N GLY A 284 -9.13 7.66 14.91
CA GLY A 284 -8.44 7.58 13.60
C GLY A 284 -7.61 6.32 13.37
N GLU A 285 -7.56 5.38 14.33
CA GLU A 285 -6.83 4.12 14.21
C GLU A 285 -7.78 2.95 13.93
N PHE A 286 -7.48 2.14 12.92
CA PHE A 286 -8.17 0.87 12.69
C PHE A 286 -7.19 -0.30 12.61
N VAL A 287 -7.66 -1.50 12.96
CA VAL A 287 -6.81 -2.69 13.07
C VAL A 287 -7.29 -3.81 12.15
N LYS A 288 -6.37 -4.44 11.41
CA LYS A 288 -6.60 -5.67 10.65
C LYS A 288 -5.49 -6.67 10.92
N GLU A 289 -5.85 -7.88 11.37
CA GLU A 289 -4.90 -8.96 11.67
C GLU A 289 -3.68 -8.52 12.50
N ARG A 290 -3.93 -7.75 13.57
CA ARG A 290 -2.92 -7.19 14.49
C ARG A 290 -2.03 -6.10 13.88
N VAL A 291 -2.33 -5.64 12.67
CA VAL A 291 -1.71 -4.45 12.06
C VAL A 291 -2.56 -3.25 12.39
N HIS A 292 -1.95 -2.29 13.08
CA HIS A 292 -2.51 -0.99 13.38
C HIS A 292 -2.25 -0.06 12.19
N CYS A 293 -3.32 0.45 11.57
CA CYS A 293 -3.25 1.45 10.52
C CYS A 293 -3.67 2.81 11.07
N ARG A 294 -2.78 3.79 10.90
CA ARG A 294 -3.02 5.19 11.24
C ARG A 294 -2.77 6.02 9.99
N VAL A 295 -3.71 6.88 9.66
CA VAL A 295 -3.68 7.72 8.45
C VAL A 295 -3.61 9.17 8.87
N TYR A 296 -2.71 9.92 8.26
CA TYR A 296 -2.49 11.32 8.57
C TYR A 296 -2.54 12.15 7.30
N LYS A 297 -3.12 13.35 7.41
CA LYS A 297 -3.10 14.38 6.37
C LYS A 297 -2.06 15.44 6.75
N SER A 298 -1.25 15.86 5.79
CA SER A 298 -0.25 16.91 6.02
C SER A 298 -0.92 18.25 6.34
N THR A 299 -0.29 19.05 7.19
CA THR A 299 -0.68 20.44 7.48
C THR A 299 0.12 21.47 6.69
N ASN A 300 1.13 21.02 5.92
CA ASN A 300 2.02 21.87 5.13
C ASN A 300 1.70 21.80 3.62
N TRP A 301 0.48 21.34 3.29
CA TRP A 301 -0.05 21.19 1.93
C TRP A 301 -1.40 21.91 1.78
#